data_AF-A0AAW5VF57-F1
#
_entry.id   AF-A0AAW5VF57-F1
#
_cell.length_a   1.000
_cell.length_b   1.000
_cell.length_c   1.000
_cell.angle_alpha   90.00
_cell.angle_beta   90.00
_cell.angle_gamma   90.00
#
_symmetry.space_group_name_H-M   'P 1'
#
loop_
_entity.id
_entity.type
_entity.pdbx_description
1 polymer ?
#
loop_
_entity_poly.entity_id
_entity_poly.type
_entity_poly.pdbx_seq_one_letter_code
_entity_poly.pdbx_strand_id
1 'polypeptide(L)'
;MKRNLVFLISFLLGSFLYSDAERKPVPLKRGSGAEVLYFDFGESAPKSFFQSEKLQEPKLEDLKLGFLDAAPGYYSGPDGGEVYQWAKNHYQWKRADGSVFTEWPTGIFKLDFPTGTGFVFAPPSASCNGCLPTLVWNYPDNTKITKYWISHRKEYDSIYQKPLEYQNYLLVNESKFGKPKLELENLIFYGSDKWNEFLRVFGEEVKTKSLFTFLKNEFGFENRGKIPVLLFDDYQTAKEYIGFDLPGANQTEMGLGGKDAIVLCCGEQMPERSGNPNFDVDSLRRVNFSMVLQKLTRNAEQVSCLKTIAETGTQPSQEILDPWFEEGLASYIESRMSDRKRVWVYTETEKLIRENKAPKSFKTLLDAKYKDNIPYLFGAILVKHIHDVYGKDTITSYQKETCLGLESTLALQKVTGVSADSILKESVKRFETDKIQILKDSKSLSLSGYTVMNPQFPNEYFSFLEKGFTLKESAKEIKSYDELPSLYKIFVANVNDYTGKREGDFLGPKGTYFFLWKKGNYRWFGDGWEANVFPGNQIVFRGSNFTLVEWENGKKQYVAPNGDSVVFPNRESVQYSE
;
A
#
# COMPACT_ATOMS: atom_id res chain seq x y z
N MET A 1 58.25 69.77 -15.05
CA MET A 1 57.10 69.18 -14.33
C MET A 1 56.11 68.38 -15.20
N LYS A 2 55.73 68.82 -16.42
CA LYS A 2 54.74 68.08 -17.25
C LYS A 2 55.14 66.66 -17.69
N ARG A 3 56.45 66.38 -17.86
CA ARG A 3 56.95 65.08 -18.35
C ARG A 3 56.91 63.96 -17.29
N ASN A 4 57.03 64.30 -16.00
CA ASN A 4 56.94 63.34 -14.90
C ASN A 4 55.49 62.95 -14.56
N LEU A 5 54.54 63.85 -14.82
CA LEU A 5 53.11 63.58 -14.60
C LEU A 5 52.56 62.54 -15.59
N VAL A 6 53.02 62.57 -16.84
CA VAL A 6 52.62 61.62 -17.89
C VAL A 6 53.16 60.21 -17.60
N PHE A 7 54.39 60.10 -17.12
CA PHE A 7 54.94 58.81 -16.68
C PHE A 7 54.20 58.26 -15.46
N LEU A 8 53.86 59.10 -14.48
CA LEU A 8 53.10 58.66 -13.30
C LEU A 8 51.69 58.18 -13.68
N ILE A 9 51.00 58.91 -14.56
CA ILE A 9 49.67 58.54 -15.05
C ILE A 9 49.73 57.27 -15.91
N SER A 10 50.77 57.10 -16.73
CA SER A 10 50.95 55.88 -17.54
C SER A 10 51.33 54.66 -16.67
N PHE A 11 52.06 54.88 -15.57
CA PHE A 11 52.39 53.84 -14.59
C PHE A 11 51.16 53.46 -13.74
N LEU A 12 50.31 54.43 -13.38
CA LEU A 12 49.03 54.23 -12.69
C LEU A 12 47.98 53.57 -13.60
N LEU A 13 47.88 53.96 -14.87
CA LEU A 13 47.02 53.28 -15.86
C LEU A 13 47.54 51.88 -16.20
N GLY A 14 48.86 51.70 -16.28
CA GLY A 14 49.48 50.39 -16.45
C GLY A 14 49.19 49.45 -15.28
N SER A 15 49.23 49.95 -14.04
CA SER A 15 48.92 49.15 -12.83
C SER A 15 47.41 48.94 -12.60
N PHE A 16 46.53 49.79 -13.12
CA PHE A 16 45.09 49.54 -13.16
C PHE A 16 44.68 48.55 -14.26
N LEU A 17 45.41 48.49 -15.39
CA LEU A 17 45.18 47.49 -16.45
C LEU A 17 45.84 46.14 -16.15
N TYR A 18 46.87 46.11 -15.29
CA TYR A 18 47.50 44.88 -14.77
C TYR A 18 46.87 44.36 -13.47
N SER A 19 45.67 44.81 -13.10
CA SER A 19 44.96 44.32 -11.91
C SER A 19 44.04 43.12 -12.19
N ASP A 20 44.20 42.44 -13.33
CA ASP A 20 43.99 40.99 -13.35
C ASP A 20 45.12 40.37 -12.52
N ALA A 21 44.99 40.48 -11.20
CA ALA A 21 45.86 39.82 -10.26
C ALA A 21 45.91 38.35 -10.67
N GLU A 22 47.07 37.90 -11.12
CA GLU A 22 47.33 36.56 -11.63
C GLU A 22 46.72 35.54 -10.65
N ARG A 23 45.54 35.02 -11.00
CA ARG A 23 44.76 34.20 -10.08
C ARG A 23 45.60 32.98 -9.76
N LYS A 24 45.85 32.73 -8.46
CA LYS A 24 46.69 31.60 -8.05
C LYS A 24 46.11 30.30 -8.65
N PRO A 25 46.90 29.51 -9.38
CA PRO A 25 46.43 28.26 -9.95
C PRO A 25 46.20 27.25 -8.81
N VAL A 26 45.09 26.52 -8.90
CA VAL A 26 44.75 25.43 -7.97
C VAL A 26 44.63 24.14 -8.77
N PRO A 27 45.55 23.18 -8.59
CA PRO A 27 45.51 21.91 -9.30
C PRO A 27 44.42 20.99 -8.75
N LEU A 28 44.16 19.90 -9.46
CA LEU A 28 43.42 18.77 -8.89
C LEU A 28 44.19 18.20 -7.70
N LYS A 29 43.47 17.76 -6.66
CA LYS A 29 44.03 17.16 -5.45
C LYS A 29 44.84 15.90 -5.77
N ARG A 30 44.48 15.18 -6.83
CA ARG A 30 45.18 13.97 -7.30
C ARG A 30 46.51 14.25 -8.03
N GLY A 31 46.81 15.51 -8.34
CA GLY A 31 48.10 15.92 -8.93
C GLY A 31 47.96 17.02 -9.98
N SER A 32 49.01 17.81 -10.16
CA SER A 32 49.06 18.93 -11.12
C SER A 32 49.10 18.51 -12.59
N GLY A 33 49.51 17.27 -12.89
CA GLY A 33 49.50 16.70 -14.25
C GLY A 33 48.27 15.82 -14.55
N ALA A 34 47.29 15.77 -13.65
CA ALA A 34 46.10 14.96 -13.85
C ALA A 34 45.14 15.63 -14.85
N GLU A 35 44.64 14.86 -15.81
CA GLU A 35 43.67 15.35 -16.79
C GLU A 35 42.35 15.73 -16.13
N VAL A 36 41.68 16.75 -16.66
CA VAL A 36 40.35 17.17 -16.21
C VAL A 36 39.30 16.28 -16.90
N LEU A 37 38.48 15.57 -16.12
CA LEU A 37 37.45 14.67 -16.67
C LEU A 37 36.18 15.42 -17.05
N TYR A 38 35.74 15.27 -18.29
CA TYR A 38 34.48 15.80 -18.79
C TYR A 38 33.43 14.68 -18.87
N PHE A 39 32.17 15.03 -18.71
CA PHE A 39 31.07 14.07 -18.64
C PHE A 39 29.97 14.49 -19.61
N ASP A 40 29.34 13.50 -20.22
CA ASP A 40 28.12 13.66 -21.01
C ASP A 40 27.11 12.63 -20.52
N PHE A 41 25.97 13.10 -20.05
CA PHE A 41 24.88 12.23 -19.58
C PHE A 41 23.75 12.11 -20.61
N GLY A 42 23.80 12.88 -21.71
CA GLY A 42 22.72 12.98 -22.70
C GLY A 42 21.61 13.96 -22.30
N GLU A 43 20.50 13.89 -23.04
CA GLU A 43 19.39 14.86 -22.97
C GLU A 43 18.17 14.39 -22.17
N SER A 44 18.04 13.09 -21.91
CA SER A 44 16.89 12.49 -21.20
C SER A 44 17.34 11.32 -20.34
N ALA A 45 16.65 11.12 -19.21
CA ALA A 45 16.90 10.01 -18.31
C ALA A 45 16.65 8.64 -18.98
N PRO A 46 17.48 7.62 -18.68
CA PRO A 46 17.26 6.23 -19.10
C PRO A 46 15.95 5.66 -18.54
N LYS A 47 15.34 4.73 -19.28
CA LYS A 47 14.01 4.17 -18.93
C LYS A 47 14.06 2.70 -18.48
N SER A 48 15.25 2.11 -18.38
CA SER A 48 15.45 0.75 -17.89
C SER A 48 16.66 0.65 -16.95
N PHE A 49 16.64 -0.37 -16.08
CA PHE A 49 17.69 -0.60 -15.09
C PHE A 49 19.07 -0.75 -15.72
N PHE A 50 19.19 -1.54 -16.79
CA PHE A 50 20.49 -1.76 -17.45
C PHE A 50 21.04 -0.52 -18.16
N GLN A 51 20.19 0.43 -18.53
CA GLN A 51 20.64 1.73 -19.05
C GLN A 51 21.10 2.63 -17.91
N SER A 52 20.39 2.66 -16.77
CA SER A 52 20.81 3.45 -15.61
C SER A 52 22.12 2.95 -14.98
N GLU A 53 22.40 1.65 -15.06
CA GLU A 53 23.68 1.08 -14.59
C GLU A 53 24.89 1.46 -15.45
N LYS A 54 24.67 1.95 -16.68
CA LYS A 54 25.73 2.42 -17.56
C LYS A 54 26.01 3.92 -17.42
N LEU A 55 25.25 4.63 -16.59
CA LEU A 55 25.49 6.05 -16.35
C LEU A 55 26.88 6.25 -15.76
N GLN A 56 27.62 7.20 -16.31
CA GLN A 56 28.89 7.61 -15.75
C GLN A 56 28.64 8.27 -14.39
N GLU A 57 29.38 7.83 -13.37
CA GLU A 57 29.28 8.32 -11.99
C GLU A 57 30.48 9.22 -11.69
N PRO A 58 30.32 10.56 -11.71
CA PRO A 58 31.37 11.47 -11.26
C PRO A 58 31.76 11.15 -9.81
N LYS A 59 33.06 11.08 -9.54
CA LYS A 59 33.58 10.91 -8.18
C LYS A 59 34.21 12.19 -7.67
N LEU A 60 34.03 12.47 -6.38
CA LEU A 60 34.62 13.66 -5.76
C LEU A 60 36.15 13.69 -5.93
N GLU A 61 36.82 12.55 -5.80
CA GLU A 61 38.28 12.44 -5.95
C GLU A 61 38.81 12.85 -7.33
N ASP A 62 37.98 12.73 -8.37
CA ASP A 62 38.34 13.11 -9.74
C ASP A 62 38.18 14.61 -10.00
N LEU A 63 37.35 15.29 -9.21
CA LEU A 63 36.97 16.70 -9.39
C LEU A 63 37.48 17.61 -8.28
N LYS A 64 38.01 17.04 -7.19
CA LYS A 64 38.41 17.79 -6.00
C LYS A 64 39.65 18.63 -6.27
N LEU A 65 39.58 19.92 -5.96
CA LEU A 65 40.69 20.86 -6.03
C LEU A 65 41.59 20.79 -4.79
N GLY A 66 42.90 20.93 -5.00
CA GLY A 66 43.95 20.84 -3.98
C GLY A 66 44.40 22.20 -3.46
N PHE A 67 43.51 22.94 -2.79
CA PHE A 67 43.85 24.24 -2.18
C PHE A 67 44.98 24.09 -1.14
N LEU A 68 46.05 24.88 -1.30
CA LEU A 68 47.16 24.95 -0.35
C LEU A 68 46.77 25.74 0.91
N ASP A 69 45.98 26.81 0.75
CA ASP A 69 45.43 27.64 1.82
C ASP A 69 43.90 27.69 1.74
N ALA A 70 43.21 27.71 2.88
CA ALA A 70 41.74 27.75 2.94
C ALA A 70 41.15 29.17 2.86
N ALA A 71 41.91 30.13 2.35
CA ALA A 71 41.52 31.53 2.33
C ALA A 71 40.40 31.78 1.29
N PRO A 72 39.31 32.48 1.67
CA PRO A 72 38.28 32.85 0.71
C PRO A 72 38.86 33.73 -0.41
N GLY A 73 38.45 33.50 -1.66
CA GLY A 73 38.94 34.28 -2.79
C GLY A 73 38.80 33.61 -4.16
N TYR A 74 39.29 34.30 -5.18
CA TYR A 74 39.30 33.84 -6.57
C TYR A 74 40.62 33.16 -6.93
N TYR A 75 40.52 32.05 -7.66
CA TYR A 75 41.62 31.19 -8.10
C TYR A 75 41.41 30.80 -9.57
N SER A 76 42.46 30.25 -10.19
CA SER A 76 42.37 29.64 -11.52
C SER A 76 42.35 28.12 -11.39
N GLY A 77 41.35 27.47 -11.96
CA GLY A 77 41.23 26.02 -12.00
C GLY A 77 42.25 25.36 -12.93
N PRO A 78 42.37 24.02 -12.89
CA PRO A 78 43.35 23.26 -13.66
C PRO A 78 43.13 23.31 -15.18
N ASP A 79 41.93 23.65 -15.63
CA ASP A 79 41.57 23.85 -17.05
C ASP A 79 41.55 25.34 -17.45
N GLY A 80 42.03 26.24 -16.58
CA GLY A 80 41.92 27.70 -16.77
C GLY A 80 40.56 28.28 -16.41
N GLY A 81 39.63 27.45 -15.90
CA GLY A 81 38.33 27.90 -15.41
C GLY A 81 38.39 28.77 -14.15
N GLU A 82 37.31 29.49 -13.85
CA GLU A 82 37.24 30.37 -12.69
C GLU A 82 36.87 29.59 -11.44
N VAL A 83 37.63 29.76 -10.37
CA VAL A 83 37.34 29.13 -9.07
C VAL A 83 37.10 30.20 -8.03
N TYR A 84 36.02 30.08 -7.26
CA TYR A 84 35.79 30.89 -6.08
C TYR A 84 35.65 29.99 -4.86
N GLN A 85 36.51 30.22 -3.86
CA GLN A 85 36.48 29.52 -2.59
C GLN A 85 35.81 30.39 -1.52
N TRP A 86 34.80 29.86 -0.84
CA TRP A 86 34.20 30.48 0.35
C TRP A 86 34.89 30.01 1.63
N ALA A 87 35.26 28.73 1.70
CA ALA A 87 35.92 28.11 2.86
C ALA A 87 36.62 26.80 2.45
N LYS A 88 37.26 26.15 3.42
CA LYS A 88 37.82 24.79 3.21
C LYS A 88 36.72 23.83 2.75
N ASN A 89 36.96 23.13 1.63
CA ASN A 89 35.97 22.25 0.98
C ASN A 89 34.63 22.94 0.64
N HIS A 90 34.63 24.26 0.47
CA HIS A 90 33.46 25.01 0.02
C HIS A 90 33.87 25.97 -1.09
N TYR A 91 33.62 25.58 -2.33
CA TYR A 91 34.03 26.34 -3.50
C TYR A 91 33.18 25.98 -4.71
N GLN A 92 33.22 26.88 -5.69
CA GLN A 92 32.65 26.69 -7.01
C GLN A 92 33.76 26.83 -8.04
N TRP A 93 33.76 25.95 -9.03
CA TRP A 93 34.67 25.94 -10.17
C TRP A 93 33.85 25.96 -11.44
N LYS A 94 33.85 27.10 -12.13
CA LYS A 94 33.32 27.27 -13.48
C LYS A 94 34.40 26.84 -14.47
N ARG A 95 34.19 25.68 -15.07
CA ARG A 95 35.14 24.96 -15.92
C ARG A 95 35.20 25.55 -17.33
N ALA A 96 36.25 25.21 -18.07
CA ALA A 96 36.49 25.73 -19.41
C ALA A 96 35.43 25.29 -20.44
N ASP A 97 34.78 24.15 -20.22
CA ASP A 97 33.64 23.66 -21.02
C ASP A 97 32.32 24.35 -20.66
N GLY A 98 32.34 25.29 -19.71
CA GLY A 98 31.18 26.01 -19.21
C GLY A 98 30.41 25.28 -18.10
N SER A 99 30.78 24.05 -17.74
CA SER A 99 30.17 23.35 -16.61
C SER A 99 30.57 23.98 -15.27
N VAL A 100 29.71 23.84 -14.26
CA VAL A 100 29.91 24.43 -12.94
C VAL A 100 29.94 23.33 -11.89
N PHE A 101 31.11 23.10 -11.32
CA PHE A 101 31.29 22.21 -10.19
C PHE A 101 31.16 23.00 -8.87
N THR A 102 30.39 22.52 -7.91
CA THR A 102 30.28 23.12 -6.57
C THR A 102 30.46 22.03 -5.52
N GLU A 103 31.38 22.22 -4.58
CA GLU A 103 31.58 21.36 -3.40
C GLU A 103 31.15 22.10 -2.14
N TRP A 104 30.43 21.44 -1.24
CA TRP A 104 30.06 21.96 0.08
C TRP A 104 30.86 21.27 1.20
N PRO A 105 31.00 21.91 2.38
CA PRO A 105 31.76 21.35 3.52
C PRO A 105 31.30 19.95 3.96
N THR A 106 30.04 19.63 3.73
CA THR A 106 29.42 18.34 4.05
C THR A 106 29.92 17.20 3.15
N GLY A 107 30.64 17.50 2.08
CA GLY A 107 31.05 16.54 1.06
C GLY A 107 29.98 16.32 -0.02
N ILE A 108 28.86 17.05 0.04
CA ILE A 108 27.94 17.18 -1.10
C ILE A 108 28.70 17.87 -2.23
N PHE A 109 28.53 17.39 -3.45
CA PHE A 109 28.95 18.15 -4.62
C PHE A 109 27.91 18.09 -5.73
N LYS A 110 27.96 19.09 -6.59
CA LYS A 110 27.09 19.25 -7.75
C LYS A 110 27.92 19.60 -8.97
N LEU A 111 27.52 19.08 -10.13
CA LEU A 111 28.06 19.42 -11.44
C LEU A 111 26.90 19.82 -12.35
N ASP A 112 26.86 21.09 -12.74
CA ASP A 112 25.82 21.64 -13.62
C ASP A 112 26.38 21.92 -15.02
N PHE A 113 25.64 21.56 -16.07
CA PHE A 113 26.04 21.80 -17.45
C PHE A 113 25.19 22.92 -18.09
N PRO A 114 25.76 23.69 -19.04
CA PRO A 114 25.00 24.72 -19.76
C PRO A 114 23.75 24.20 -20.49
N THR A 115 23.76 22.91 -20.86
CA THR A 115 22.65 22.22 -21.52
C THR A 115 21.43 22.02 -20.60
N GLY A 116 21.56 22.28 -19.29
CA GLY A 116 20.52 21.99 -18.29
C GLY A 116 20.64 20.61 -17.67
N THR A 117 21.55 19.77 -18.16
CA THR A 117 21.92 18.50 -17.52
C THR A 117 22.69 18.77 -16.22
N GLY A 118 22.60 17.91 -15.22
CA GLY A 118 23.40 18.03 -14.01
C GLY A 118 23.52 16.75 -13.20
N PHE A 119 24.45 16.74 -12.26
CA PHE A 119 24.70 15.64 -11.34
C PHE A 119 24.83 16.16 -9.91
N VAL A 120 24.24 15.47 -8.95
CA VAL A 120 24.37 15.74 -7.51
C VAL A 120 24.78 14.47 -6.80
N PHE A 121 25.85 14.59 -6.01
CA PHE A 121 26.30 13.57 -5.07
C PHE A 121 25.98 14.04 -3.66
N ALA A 122 25.23 13.23 -2.92
CA ALA A 122 24.96 13.46 -1.51
C ALA A 122 25.58 12.31 -0.68
N PRO A 123 26.58 12.59 0.17
CA PRO A 123 27.17 11.58 1.03
C PRO A 123 26.11 11.04 2.01
N PRO A 124 26.27 9.80 2.49
CA PRO A 124 25.37 9.24 3.48
C PRO A 124 25.44 10.06 4.78
N SER A 125 24.34 10.07 5.55
CA SER A 125 24.35 10.63 6.90
C SER A 125 25.46 9.99 7.73
N ALA A 126 26.21 10.79 8.49
CA ALA A 126 27.27 10.32 9.37
C ALA A 126 26.79 9.29 10.42
N SER A 127 25.49 9.24 10.70
CA SER A 127 24.87 8.29 11.61
C SER A 127 24.54 6.92 10.99
N CYS A 128 24.64 6.75 9.66
CA CYS A 128 24.29 5.48 9.02
C CYS A 128 25.53 4.60 8.76
N ASN A 129 25.66 3.53 9.54
CA ASN A 129 26.66 2.49 9.29
C ASN A 129 26.29 1.67 8.04
N GLY A 130 27.20 1.64 7.05
CA GLY A 130 27.03 0.85 5.83
C GLY A 130 26.12 1.47 4.75
N CYS A 131 25.71 2.73 4.91
CA CYS A 131 25.08 3.48 3.82
C CYS A 131 26.12 3.93 2.78
N LEU A 132 25.73 3.91 1.49
CA LEU A 132 26.47 4.55 0.40
C LEU A 132 25.79 5.86 -0.04
N PRO A 133 26.48 6.73 -0.79
CA PRO A 133 25.96 8.02 -1.24
C PRO A 133 24.72 7.90 -2.11
N THR A 134 23.86 8.92 -2.07
CA THR A 134 22.78 9.11 -3.04
C THR A 134 23.32 9.85 -4.26
N LEU A 135 23.00 9.34 -5.44
CA LEU A 135 23.46 9.88 -6.72
C LEU A 135 22.24 10.34 -7.52
N VAL A 136 22.30 11.55 -8.07
CA VAL A 136 21.17 12.15 -8.79
C VAL A 136 21.65 12.72 -10.12
N TRP A 137 21.06 12.28 -11.22
CA TRP A 137 21.23 12.88 -12.54
C TRP A 137 19.96 13.66 -12.90
N ASN A 138 20.11 14.92 -13.28
CA ASN A 138 19.03 15.78 -13.76
C ASN A 138 19.23 16.04 -15.25
N TYR A 139 18.12 16.11 -15.99
CA TYR A 139 18.11 16.30 -17.44
C TYR A 139 17.28 17.53 -17.81
N PRO A 140 17.55 18.15 -18.98
CA PRO A 140 16.85 19.36 -19.42
C PRO A 140 15.36 19.18 -19.65
N ASP A 141 14.89 17.97 -19.93
CA ASP A 141 13.47 17.64 -20.09
C ASP A 141 12.71 17.47 -18.74
N ASN A 142 13.35 17.87 -17.63
CA ASN A 142 12.89 17.71 -16.24
C ASN A 142 12.79 16.25 -15.78
N THR A 143 13.38 15.31 -16.51
CA THR A 143 13.54 13.94 -16.02
C THR A 143 14.75 13.83 -15.09
N LYS A 144 14.74 12.82 -14.24
CA LYS A 144 15.78 12.56 -13.26
C LYS A 144 15.94 11.07 -13.00
N ILE A 145 17.19 10.65 -12.78
CA ILE A 145 17.52 9.36 -12.18
C ILE A 145 18.05 9.61 -10.77
N THR A 146 17.46 8.93 -9.79
CA THR A 146 18.03 8.84 -8.45
C THR A 146 18.50 7.42 -8.21
N LYS A 147 19.80 7.24 -7.92
CA LYS A 147 20.31 6.00 -7.33
C LYS A 147 20.36 6.17 -5.82
N TYR A 148 19.61 5.34 -5.11
CA TYR A 148 19.54 5.34 -3.65
C TYR A 148 20.02 4.01 -3.09
N TRP A 149 20.93 4.05 -2.12
CA TRP A 149 21.50 2.85 -1.53
C TRP A 149 20.57 2.25 -0.48
N ILE A 150 20.26 0.97 -0.66
CA ILE A 150 19.44 0.19 0.25
C ILE A 150 20.36 -0.63 1.14
N SER A 151 20.59 -0.16 2.36
CA SER A 151 21.64 -0.64 3.26
C SER A 151 21.51 -2.12 3.64
N HIS A 152 20.29 -2.61 3.87
CA HIS A 152 20.05 -4.00 4.26
C HIS A 152 20.19 -4.97 3.08
N ARG A 153 19.81 -4.55 1.85
CA ARG A 153 20.02 -5.34 0.62
C ARG A 153 21.45 -5.22 0.07
N LYS A 154 22.19 -4.19 0.49
CA LYS A 154 23.50 -3.83 -0.05
C LYS A 154 23.50 -3.63 -1.57
N GLU A 155 22.49 -2.91 -2.06
CA GLU A 155 22.36 -2.59 -3.47
C GLU A 155 21.74 -1.21 -3.71
N TYR A 156 21.90 -0.70 -4.92
CA TYR A 156 21.25 0.53 -5.36
C TYR A 156 19.90 0.24 -6.01
N ASP A 157 18.87 0.95 -5.58
CA ASP A 157 17.66 1.15 -6.38
C ASP A 157 17.87 2.33 -7.32
N SER A 158 17.51 2.15 -8.59
CA SER A 158 17.51 3.21 -9.60
C SER A 158 16.08 3.67 -9.85
N ILE A 159 15.75 4.92 -9.56
CA ILE A 159 14.39 5.46 -9.66
C ILE A 159 14.36 6.50 -10.78
N TYR A 160 13.44 6.32 -11.72
CA TYR A 160 13.09 7.32 -12.73
C TYR A 160 12.06 8.29 -12.18
N GLN A 161 12.28 9.58 -12.39
CA GLN A 161 11.41 10.63 -11.86
C GLN A 161 11.16 11.71 -12.91
N LYS A 162 9.91 12.14 -13.02
CA LYS A 162 9.48 13.38 -13.69
C LYS A 162 8.36 14.01 -12.86
N PRO A 163 8.68 14.58 -11.68
CA PRO A 163 7.69 14.87 -10.63
C PRO A 163 6.57 15.81 -11.06
N LEU A 164 6.88 16.83 -11.86
CA LEU A 164 5.88 17.78 -12.39
C LEU A 164 4.82 17.11 -13.28
N GLU A 165 5.12 15.93 -13.82
CA GLU A 165 4.20 15.12 -14.62
C GLU A 165 3.68 13.88 -13.88
N TYR A 166 3.80 13.83 -12.55
CA TYR A 166 3.35 12.70 -11.73
C TYR A 166 4.00 11.36 -12.13
N GLN A 167 5.30 11.37 -12.47
CA GLN A 167 6.01 10.12 -12.77
C GLN A 167 7.10 9.89 -11.72
N ASN A 168 7.03 8.75 -11.04
CA ASN A 168 8.06 8.29 -10.12
C ASN A 168 7.99 6.76 -10.03
N TYR A 169 9.02 6.07 -10.52
CA TYR A 169 9.02 4.61 -10.54
C TYR A 169 10.39 3.97 -10.51
N LEU A 170 10.45 2.80 -9.89
CA LEU A 170 11.62 1.94 -9.83
C LEU A 170 11.94 1.40 -11.23
N LEU A 171 13.20 1.51 -11.64
CA LEU A 171 13.74 0.78 -12.77
C LEU A 171 14.06 -0.64 -12.30
N VAL A 172 13.16 -1.58 -12.56
CA VAL A 172 13.25 -2.96 -12.06
C VAL A 172 14.44 -3.70 -12.69
N ASN A 173 15.22 -4.39 -11.87
CA ASN A 173 16.27 -5.29 -12.32
C ASN A 173 15.65 -6.62 -12.79
N GLU A 174 15.42 -6.72 -14.11
CA GLU A 174 14.83 -7.91 -14.73
C GLU A 174 15.71 -9.17 -14.59
N SER A 175 17.01 -9.05 -14.31
CA SER A 175 17.83 -10.23 -13.99
C SER A 175 17.46 -10.86 -12.65
N LYS A 176 16.85 -10.10 -11.74
CA LYS A 176 16.38 -10.58 -10.43
C LYS A 176 14.90 -10.96 -10.44
N PHE A 177 14.07 -10.10 -11.03
CA PHE A 177 12.61 -10.24 -10.97
C PHE A 177 11.99 -10.90 -12.22
N GLY A 178 12.80 -11.17 -13.25
CA GLY A 178 12.32 -11.62 -14.54
C GLY A 178 11.68 -10.49 -15.36
N LYS A 179 11.14 -10.87 -16.52
CA LYS A 179 10.37 -9.98 -17.39
C LYS A 179 8.95 -9.75 -16.82
N PRO A 180 8.27 -8.66 -17.21
CA PRO A 180 6.87 -8.43 -16.85
C PRO A 180 5.97 -9.64 -17.12
N LYS A 181 5.16 -10.03 -16.13
CA LYS A 181 4.16 -11.10 -16.20
C LYS A 181 2.80 -10.59 -16.71
N LEU A 182 2.47 -9.36 -16.37
CA LEU A 182 1.25 -8.67 -16.79
C LEU A 182 1.52 -7.16 -16.85
N GLU A 183 1.03 -6.52 -17.90
CA GLU A 183 0.95 -5.05 -18.02
C GLU A 183 -0.52 -4.66 -18.10
N LEU A 184 -0.99 -3.85 -17.15
CA LEU A 184 -2.37 -3.38 -17.08
C LEU A 184 -2.38 -1.88 -16.79
N GLU A 185 -2.74 -1.08 -17.79
CA GLU A 185 -2.63 0.39 -17.73
C GLU A 185 -1.20 0.79 -17.34
N ASN A 186 -1.03 1.46 -16.19
CA ASN A 186 0.28 1.86 -15.67
C ASN A 186 0.94 0.77 -14.80
N LEU A 187 0.23 -0.30 -14.44
CA LEU A 187 0.74 -1.37 -13.56
C LEU A 187 1.57 -2.38 -14.35
N ILE A 188 2.76 -2.70 -13.83
CA ILE A 188 3.66 -3.67 -14.43
C ILE A 188 4.05 -4.69 -13.38
N PHE A 189 3.56 -5.92 -13.52
CA PHE A 189 3.76 -6.98 -12.53
C PHE A 189 5.01 -7.82 -12.85
N TYR A 190 5.84 -8.04 -11.84
CA TYR A 190 7.04 -8.86 -11.92
C TYR A 190 7.00 -9.92 -10.82
N GLY A 191 7.27 -11.19 -11.14
CA GLY A 191 7.15 -12.28 -10.17
C GLY A 191 7.32 -13.67 -10.78
N SER A 192 7.14 -14.70 -9.94
CA SER A 192 7.16 -16.11 -10.35
C SER A 192 5.84 -16.54 -11.03
N ASP A 193 5.79 -17.78 -11.52
CA ASP A 193 4.58 -18.37 -12.11
C ASP A 193 3.49 -18.72 -11.08
N LYS A 194 3.80 -18.72 -9.77
CA LYS A 194 2.80 -18.93 -8.70
C LYS A 194 1.69 -17.87 -8.72
N TRP A 195 1.97 -16.72 -9.30
CA TRP A 195 1.05 -15.59 -9.41
C TRP A 195 0.14 -15.63 -10.65
N ASN A 196 0.30 -16.59 -11.55
CA ASN A 196 -0.36 -16.56 -12.86
C ASN A 196 -1.89 -16.48 -12.78
N GLU A 197 -2.53 -17.28 -11.91
CA GLU A 197 -3.99 -17.24 -11.78
C GLU A 197 -4.49 -15.99 -11.05
N PHE A 198 -3.74 -15.49 -10.06
CA PHE A 198 -4.02 -14.19 -9.42
C PHE A 198 -4.01 -13.07 -10.47
N LEU A 199 -2.96 -13.01 -11.28
CA LEU A 199 -2.77 -11.97 -12.29
C LEU A 199 -3.80 -12.06 -13.41
N ARG A 200 -4.17 -13.27 -13.83
CA ARG A 200 -5.22 -13.47 -14.83
C ARG A 200 -6.55 -12.86 -14.37
N VAL A 201 -6.98 -13.16 -13.14
CA VAL A 201 -8.25 -12.64 -12.61
C VAL A 201 -8.16 -11.15 -12.32
N PHE A 202 -7.02 -10.67 -11.80
CA PHE A 202 -6.80 -9.24 -11.60
C PHE A 202 -6.89 -8.45 -12.91
N GLY A 203 -6.30 -8.97 -14.00
CA GLY A 203 -6.37 -8.36 -15.33
C GLY A 203 -7.78 -8.26 -15.91
N GLU A 204 -8.69 -9.13 -15.47
CA GLU A 204 -10.11 -9.10 -15.84
C GLU A 204 -10.92 -8.12 -14.95
N GLU A 205 -10.40 -7.71 -13.80
CA GLU A 205 -11.11 -6.87 -12.81
C GLU A 205 -10.93 -5.37 -13.08
N VAL A 206 -12.00 -4.68 -13.52
CA VAL A 206 -11.99 -3.25 -13.94
C VAL A 206 -11.92 -2.25 -12.77
N LYS A 207 -11.50 -2.66 -11.58
CA LYS A 207 -11.55 -1.79 -10.38
C LYS A 207 -10.44 -0.73 -10.33
N THR A 208 -9.28 -0.99 -10.92
CA THR A 208 -8.14 -0.05 -10.93
C THR A 208 -8.48 1.26 -11.65
N LYS A 209 -9.14 1.19 -12.80
CA LYS A 209 -9.58 2.37 -13.56
C LYS A 209 -10.55 3.25 -12.76
N SER A 210 -11.53 2.62 -12.10
CA SER A 210 -12.48 3.32 -11.22
C SER A 210 -11.77 3.97 -10.03
N LEU A 211 -10.78 3.28 -9.45
CA LEU A 211 -9.95 3.82 -8.38
C LEU A 211 -9.14 5.04 -8.85
N PHE A 212 -8.38 4.95 -9.94
CA PHE A 212 -7.60 6.08 -10.44
C PHE A 212 -8.47 7.29 -10.77
N THR A 213 -9.63 7.04 -11.38
CA THR A 213 -10.61 8.10 -11.68
C THR A 213 -11.12 8.75 -10.39
N PHE A 214 -11.44 7.95 -9.36
CA PHE A 214 -11.89 8.45 -8.07
C PHE A 214 -10.81 9.29 -7.37
N LEU A 215 -9.58 8.78 -7.26
CA LEU A 215 -8.46 9.47 -6.61
C LEU A 215 -8.15 10.82 -7.27
N LYS A 216 -8.17 10.84 -8.61
CA LYS A 216 -7.97 12.06 -9.39
C LYS A 216 -9.10 13.07 -9.18
N ASN A 217 -10.36 12.65 -9.24
CA ASN A 217 -11.51 13.56 -9.16
C ASN A 217 -11.76 14.08 -7.74
N GLU A 218 -11.48 13.26 -6.73
CA GLU A 218 -11.71 13.64 -5.33
C GLU A 218 -10.52 14.41 -4.75
N PHE A 219 -9.29 13.95 -4.99
CA PHE A 219 -8.12 14.48 -4.29
C PHE A 219 -7.04 15.03 -5.22
N GLY A 220 -7.22 14.94 -6.54
CA GLY A 220 -6.17 15.30 -7.50
C GLY A 220 -4.96 14.38 -7.45
N PHE A 221 -5.06 13.23 -6.78
CA PHE A 221 -3.97 12.27 -6.65
C PHE A 221 -3.83 11.45 -7.93
N GLU A 222 -2.63 11.44 -8.50
CA GLU A 222 -2.36 10.80 -9.78
C GLU A 222 -0.95 10.20 -9.81
N ASN A 223 -0.79 9.10 -10.54
CA ASN A 223 0.50 8.62 -11.02
C ASN A 223 0.36 8.30 -12.51
N ARG A 224 1.01 9.09 -13.35
CA ARG A 224 1.02 8.93 -14.82
C ARG A 224 2.20 8.09 -15.30
N GLY A 225 3.15 7.79 -14.43
CA GLY A 225 4.28 6.91 -14.71
C GLY A 225 3.90 5.44 -14.60
N LYS A 226 4.89 4.58 -14.88
CA LYS A 226 4.78 3.14 -14.61
C LYS A 226 4.65 2.90 -13.10
N ILE A 227 3.98 1.83 -12.70
CA ILE A 227 3.85 1.39 -11.31
C ILE A 227 4.32 -0.06 -11.27
N PRO A 228 5.62 -0.30 -11.03
CA PRO A 228 6.13 -1.64 -10.82
C PRO A 228 5.46 -2.30 -9.61
N VAL A 229 4.97 -3.51 -9.80
CA VAL A 229 4.45 -4.37 -8.74
C VAL A 229 5.34 -5.60 -8.63
N LEU A 230 6.11 -5.68 -7.55
CA LEU A 230 7.06 -6.75 -7.27
C LEU A 230 6.36 -7.82 -6.43
N LEU A 231 6.25 -9.02 -6.98
CA LEU A 231 5.52 -10.14 -6.39
C LEU A 231 6.50 -11.17 -5.83
N PHE A 232 6.42 -11.38 -4.52
CA PHE A 232 7.26 -12.33 -3.79
C PHE A 232 6.48 -13.58 -3.39
N ASP A 233 7.10 -14.74 -3.52
CA ASP A 233 6.45 -16.03 -3.25
C ASP A 233 6.16 -16.23 -1.76
N ASP A 234 7.07 -15.79 -0.90
CA ASP A 234 6.99 -15.94 0.55
C ASP A 234 7.20 -14.61 1.29
N TYR A 235 6.71 -14.56 2.52
CA TYR A 235 6.77 -13.36 3.36
C TYR A 235 8.20 -12.98 3.74
N GLN A 236 9.08 -13.95 3.98
CA GLN A 236 10.42 -13.70 4.51
C GLN A 236 11.28 -13.00 3.46
N THR A 237 11.25 -13.48 2.21
CA THR A 237 11.95 -12.83 1.09
C THR A 237 11.42 -11.42 0.84
N ALA A 238 10.10 -11.20 0.92
CA ALA A 238 9.51 -9.87 0.81
C ALA A 238 9.99 -8.95 1.95
N LYS A 239 9.97 -9.44 3.20
CA LYS A 239 10.45 -8.70 4.37
C LYS A 239 11.92 -8.31 4.23
N GLU A 240 12.77 -9.24 3.81
CA GLU A 240 14.19 -9.00 3.55
C GLU A 240 14.41 -7.98 2.44
N TYR A 241 13.63 -8.04 1.36
CA TYR A 241 13.73 -7.05 0.28
C TYR A 241 13.41 -5.63 0.77
N ILE A 242 12.34 -5.50 1.54
CA ILE A 242 11.82 -4.21 1.99
C ILE A 242 12.66 -3.67 3.18
N GLY A 243 13.25 -4.56 3.98
CA GLY A 243 14.15 -4.21 5.10
C GLY A 243 13.46 -3.64 6.32
N PHE A 244 12.14 -3.83 6.42
CA PHE A 244 11.37 -3.30 7.52
C PHE A 244 11.25 -4.32 8.66
N ASP A 245 11.59 -3.84 9.86
CA ASP A 245 11.07 -4.37 11.13
C ASP A 245 10.01 -3.37 11.61
N LEU A 246 8.83 -3.37 10.95
CA LEU A 246 7.67 -2.64 11.49
C LEU A 246 7.16 -3.42 12.71
N PRO A 247 7.26 -2.89 13.95
CA PRO A 247 6.57 -3.48 15.08
C PRO A 247 5.07 -3.33 14.82
N GLY A 248 4.44 -4.37 14.28
CA GLY A 248 3.01 -4.38 13.95
C GLY A 248 2.66 -4.75 12.51
N ALA A 249 3.62 -4.85 11.59
CA ALA A 249 3.38 -5.50 10.30
C ALA A 249 3.06 -6.98 10.56
N ASN A 250 1.78 -7.29 10.59
CA ASN A 250 1.29 -8.64 10.76
C ASN A 250 1.71 -9.44 9.51
N GLN A 251 1.96 -10.74 9.66
CA GLN A 251 2.14 -11.67 8.53
C GLN A 251 0.97 -11.63 7.53
N THR A 252 -0.16 -11.03 7.92
CA THR A 252 -1.34 -10.79 7.06
C THR A 252 -1.27 -9.52 6.22
N GLU A 253 -0.34 -8.59 6.49
CA GLU A 253 -0.01 -7.49 5.59
C GLU A 253 0.81 -8.04 4.42
N MET A 254 0.11 -8.64 3.47
CA MET A 254 0.71 -9.30 2.31
C MET A 254 1.17 -8.29 1.23
N GLY A 255 1.53 -7.06 1.61
CA GLY A 255 2.06 -6.06 0.71
C GLY A 255 2.40 -4.71 1.34
N LEU A 256 3.40 -4.03 0.80
CA LEU A 256 3.85 -2.68 1.17
C LEU A 256 3.81 -1.76 -0.06
N GLY A 257 3.26 -0.57 0.12
CA GLY A 257 3.21 0.45 -0.93
C GLY A 257 4.36 1.44 -0.75
N GLY A 258 5.10 1.70 -1.82
CA GLY A 258 6.10 2.74 -1.89
C GLY A 258 5.81 3.72 -3.03
N LYS A 259 6.51 4.85 -3.01
CA LYS A 259 6.35 5.92 -4.00
C LYS A 259 6.76 5.46 -5.41
N ASP A 260 7.73 4.56 -5.49
CA ASP A 260 8.38 4.11 -6.72
C ASP A 260 8.03 2.67 -7.13
N ALA A 261 7.55 1.83 -6.21
CA ALA A 261 7.07 0.49 -6.50
C ALA A 261 6.05 0.02 -5.44
N ILE A 262 5.24 -0.95 -5.81
CA ILE A 262 4.40 -1.72 -4.87
C ILE A 262 5.06 -3.09 -4.69
N VAL A 263 5.14 -3.56 -3.46
CA VAL A 263 5.62 -4.90 -3.14
C VAL A 263 4.48 -5.71 -2.57
N LEU A 264 4.25 -6.91 -3.10
CA LEU A 264 3.24 -7.85 -2.60
C LEU A 264 3.90 -9.20 -2.29
N CYS A 265 3.31 -9.91 -1.34
CA CYS A 265 3.53 -11.32 -1.05
C CYS A 265 2.15 -11.98 -0.85
N CYS A 266 1.97 -13.25 -0.48
CA CYS A 266 2.86 -14.40 -0.61
C CYS A 266 2.31 -15.26 -1.77
N GLY A 267 3.03 -15.36 -2.87
CA GLY A 267 2.63 -16.13 -4.06
C GLY A 267 2.27 -17.58 -3.76
N GLU A 268 2.89 -18.20 -2.75
CA GLU A 268 2.59 -19.58 -2.33
C GLU A 268 1.20 -19.78 -1.75
N GLN A 269 0.53 -18.69 -1.36
CA GLN A 269 -0.85 -18.73 -0.87
C GLN A 269 -1.86 -18.43 -1.97
N MET A 270 -1.40 -18.08 -3.18
CA MET A 270 -2.29 -17.77 -4.29
C MET A 270 -2.93 -19.04 -4.84
N PRO A 271 -4.18 -18.98 -5.31
CA PRO A 271 -4.84 -20.15 -5.88
C PRO A 271 -4.09 -20.71 -7.09
N GLU A 272 -3.88 -22.02 -7.09
CA GLU A 272 -3.42 -22.79 -8.24
C GLU A 272 -4.57 -23.61 -8.84
N ARG A 273 -4.49 -23.95 -10.13
CA ARG A 273 -5.50 -24.81 -10.77
C ARG A 273 -5.45 -26.21 -10.17
N SER A 274 -6.56 -26.65 -9.60
CA SER A 274 -6.71 -28.01 -9.07
C SER A 274 -7.29 -28.99 -10.09
N GLY A 275 -7.78 -28.48 -11.24
CA GLY A 275 -8.49 -29.28 -12.25
C GLY A 275 -9.96 -29.52 -11.90
N ASN A 276 -10.46 -29.00 -10.77
CA ASN A 276 -11.87 -28.96 -10.43
C ASN A 276 -12.42 -27.55 -10.74
N PRO A 277 -13.25 -27.38 -11.79
CA PRO A 277 -13.72 -26.05 -12.20
C PRO A 277 -14.48 -25.29 -11.10
N ASN A 278 -15.29 -25.98 -10.30
CA ASN A 278 -16.10 -25.35 -9.25
C ASN A 278 -15.21 -24.83 -8.11
N PHE A 279 -14.25 -25.63 -7.68
CA PHE A 279 -13.28 -25.24 -6.65
C PHE A 279 -12.33 -24.13 -7.13
N ASP A 280 -11.87 -24.22 -8.37
CA ASP A 280 -10.94 -23.25 -8.96
C ASP A 280 -11.63 -21.87 -9.06
N VAL A 281 -12.87 -21.82 -9.55
CA VAL A 281 -13.67 -20.58 -9.60
C VAL A 281 -13.93 -20.00 -8.21
N ASP A 282 -14.28 -20.82 -7.22
CA ASP A 282 -14.47 -20.37 -5.82
C ASP A 282 -13.19 -19.79 -5.23
N SER A 283 -12.06 -20.47 -5.44
CA SER A 283 -10.76 -20.04 -4.92
C SER A 283 -10.36 -18.68 -5.50
N LEU A 284 -10.65 -18.44 -6.77
CA LEU A 284 -10.41 -17.16 -7.44
C LEU A 284 -11.33 -16.04 -6.96
N ARG A 285 -12.62 -16.30 -6.72
CA ARG A 285 -13.56 -15.32 -6.14
C ARG A 285 -13.20 -14.87 -4.73
N ARG A 286 -12.41 -15.69 -4.03
CA ARG A 286 -11.93 -15.42 -2.68
C ARG A 286 -10.60 -14.68 -2.66
N VAL A 287 -9.94 -14.51 -3.81
CA VAL A 287 -8.73 -13.70 -3.92
C VAL A 287 -9.04 -12.27 -3.50
N ASN A 288 -8.20 -11.75 -2.60
CA ASN A 288 -8.36 -10.41 -2.09
C ASN A 288 -7.46 -9.42 -2.85
N PHE A 289 -8.04 -8.70 -3.82
CA PHE A 289 -7.35 -7.63 -4.54
C PHE A 289 -7.29 -6.31 -3.77
N SER A 290 -7.92 -6.24 -2.60
CA SER A 290 -8.08 -5.00 -1.84
C SER A 290 -6.75 -4.39 -1.41
N MET A 291 -5.72 -5.22 -1.15
CA MET A 291 -4.38 -4.75 -0.83
C MET A 291 -3.72 -4.01 -2.00
N VAL A 292 -3.94 -4.46 -3.24
CA VAL A 292 -3.42 -3.77 -4.43
C VAL A 292 -4.04 -2.38 -4.50
N LEU A 293 -5.36 -2.28 -4.31
CA LEU A 293 -6.08 -0.99 -4.31
C LEU A 293 -5.61 -0.06 -3.17
N GLN A 294 -5.38 -0.62 -1.98
CA GLN A 294 -4.84 0.11 -0.83
C GLN A 294 -3.45 0.69 -1.16
N LYS A 295 -2.54 -0.12 -1.71
CA LYS A 295 -1.18 0.32 -2.03
C LYS A 295 -1.12 1.25 -3.24
N LEU A 296 -2.05 1.13 -4.19
CA LEU A 296 -2.22 2.09 -5.27
C LEU A 296 -2.63 3.47 -4.78
N THR A 297 -3.52 3.51 -3.77
CA THR A 297 -3.90 4.78 -3.13
C THR A 297 -2.69 5.46 -2.49
N ARG A 298 -1.88 4.72 -1.73
CA ARG A 298 -0.63 5.25 -1.14
C ARG A 298 0.36 5.73 -2.21
N ASN A 299 0.54 4.95 -3.28
CA ASN A 299 1.44 5.33 -4.36
C ASN A 299 1.03 6.64 -5.05
N ALA A 300 -0.26 6.80 -5.39
CA ALA A 300 -0.77 8.02 -6.03
C ALA A 300 -0.66 9.25 -5.12
N GLU A 301 -0.92 9.07 -3.82
CA GLU A 301 -0.73 10.10 -2.78
C GLU A 301 0.75 10.53 -2.73
N GLN A 302 1.69 9.60 -2.53
CA GLN A 302 3.12 9.91 -2.43
C GLN A 302 3.69 10.54 -3.72
N VAL A 303 3.25 10.12 -4.90
CA VAL A 303 3.66 10.74 -6.18
C VAL A 303 3.17 12.18 -6.28
N SER A 304 1.97 12.46 -5.77
CA SER A 304 1.42 13.82 -5.72
C SER A 304 2.17 14.70 -4.71
N CYS A 305 2.67 14.11 -3.63
CA CYS A 305 3.58 14.76 -2.69
C CYS A 305 4.89 15.19 -3.36
N LEU A 306 5.51 14.30 -4.15
CA LEU A 306 6.72 14.61 -4.91
C LEU A 306 6.51 15.75 -5.91
N LYS A 307 5.35 15.78 -6.57
CA LYS A 307 4.98 16.90 -7.45
C LYS A 307 4.92 18.21 -6.68
N THR A 308 4.25 18.22 -5.52
CA THR A 308 4.10 19.42 -4.68
C THR A 308 5.46 20.00 -4.30
N ILE A 309 6.39 19.15 -3.86
CA ILE A 309 7.77 19.55 -3.52
C ILE A 309 8.48 20.14 -4.74
N ALA A 310 8.32 19.53 -5.92
CA ALA A 310 8.92 20.02 -7.15
C ALA A 310 8.34 21.37 -7.61
N GLU A 311 7.04 21.60 -7.44
CA GLU A 311 6.38 22.86 -7.81
C GLU A 311 6.74 24.03 -6.90
N THR A 312 6.88 23.77 -5.60
CA THR A 312 7.22 24.82 -4.62
C THR A 312 8.72 25.08 -4.55
N GLY A 313 9.54 24.10 -4.93
CA GLY A 313 10.99 24.11 -4.73
C GLY A 313 11.41 23.97 -3.25
N THR A 314 10.45 23.72 -2.35
CA THR A 314 10.69 23.61 -0.91
C THR A 314 10.89 22.15 -0.54
N GLN A 315 12.12 21.78 -0.19
CA GLN A 315 12.38 20.47 0.41
C GLN A 315 12.16 20.52 1.93
N PRO A 316 11.39 19.56 2.49
CA PRO A 316 11.25 19.48 3.93
C PRO A 316 12.60 19.11 4.56
N SER A 317 12.89 19.68 5.74
CA SER A 317 14.11 19.35 6.50
C SER A 317 14.07 17.92 7.05
N GLN A 318 12.88 17.35 7.21
CA GLN A 318 12.64 15.98 7.61
C GLN A 318 11.34 15.47 6.97
N GLU A 319 11.33 14.22 6.54
CA GLU A 319 10.10 13.55 6.09
C GLU A 319 9.16 13.29 7.28
N ILE A 320 7.92 13.78 7.18
CA ILE A 320 6.87 13.51 8.16
C ILE A 320 6.32 12.12 7.88
N LEU A 321 6.46 11.21 8.85
CA LEU A 321 5.83 9.90 8.79
C LEU A 321 4.45 10.00 9.44
N ASP A 322 3.39 9.80 8.65
CA ASP A 322 2.01 9.98 9.08
C ASP A 322 1.16 8.70 8.89
N PRO A 323 1.43 7.61 9.64
CA PRO A 323 0.74 6.33 9.42
C PRO A 323 -0.79 6.43 9.54
N TRP A 324 -1.29 7.30 10.41
CA TRP A 324 -2.74 7.50 10.57
C TRP A 324 -3.40 8.02 9.28
N PHE A 325 -2.70 8.87 8.53
CA PHE A 325 -3.21 9.44 7.29
C PHE A 325 -2.90 8.52 6.12
N GLU A 326 -1.67 8.04 6.00
CA GLU A 326 -1.25 7.16 4.90
C GLU A 326 -2.07 5.87 4.86
N GLU A 327 -2.16 5.16 5.99
CA GLU A 327 -2.93 3.91 6.07
C GLU A 327 -4.42 4.15 6.27
N GLY A 328 -4.79 5.24 6.95
CA GLY A 328 -6.18 5.63 7.15
C GLY A 328 -6.87 6.03 5.85
N LEU A 329 -6.23 6.87 5.03
CA LEU A 329 -6.74 7.25 3.71
C LEU A 329 -6.87 6.00 2.84
N ALA A 330 -5.82 5.20 2.73
CA ALA A 330 -5.85 4.00 1.91
C ALA A 330 -6.96 3.03 2.35
N SER A 331 -7.15 2.83 3.66
CA SER A 331 -8.21 1.99 4.21
C SER A 331 -9.60 2.58 4.01
N TYR A 332 -9.76 3.90 4.12
CA TYR A 332 -11.00 4.59 3.81
C TYR A 332 -11.40 4.39 2.34
N ILE A 333 -10.47 4.60 1.40
CA ILE A 333 -10.71 4.42 -0.04
C ILE A 333 -11.04 2.97 -0.35
N GLU A 334 -10.27 2.03 0.18
CA GLU A 334 -10.53 0.60 0.03
C GLU A 334 -11.93 0.20 0.54
N SER A 335 -12.35 0.75 1.69
CA SER A 335 -13.69 0.52 2.25
C SER A 335 -14.83 1.05 1.37
N ARG A 336 -14.57 2.03 0.50
CA ARG A 336 -15.56 2.50 -0.49
C ARG A 336 -15.67 1.58 -1.69
N MET A 337 -14.61 0.82 -1.98
CA MET A 337 -14.52 -0.09 -3.14
C MET A 337 -14.81 -1.56 -2.76
N SER A 338 -14.80 -1.89 -1.47
CA SER A 338 -14.96 -3.25 -0.94
C SER A 338 -15.85 -3.27 0.30
N ASP A 339 -17.03 -3.87 0.16
CA ASP A 339 -17.95 -4.10 1.29
C ASP A 339 -17.30 -4.92 2.41
N ARG A 340 -16.48 -5.92 2.05
CA ARG A 340 -15.76 -6.74 3.04
C ARG A 340 -14.81 -5.89 3.88
N LYS A 341 -14.06 -4.98 3.23
CA LYS A 341 -13.18 -4.06 3.95
C LYS A 341 -13.97 -3.08 4.81
N ARG A 342 -15.09 -2.56 4.30
CA ARG A 342 -15.98 -1.69 5.09
C ARG A 342 -16.46 -2.38 6.36
N VAL A 343 -16.95 -3.61 6.27
CA VAL A 343 -17.34 -4.38 7.46
C VAL A 343 -16.16 -4.57 8.40
N TRP A 344 -15.00 -4.98 7.90
CA TRP A 344 -13.81 -5.19 8.72
C TRP A 344 -13.40 -3.93 9.49
N VAL A 345 -13.34 -2.76 8.84
CA VAL A 345 -13.01 -1.48 9.49
C VAL A 345 -14.00 -1.21 10.62
N TYR A 346 -15.30 -1.39 10.37
CA TYR A 346 -16.32 -1.08 11.37
C TYR A 346 -16.34 -2.06 12.54
N THR A 347 -16.24 -3.36 12.28
CA THR A 347 -16.24 -4.39 13.32
C THR A 347 -14.99 -4.30 14.21
N GLU A 348 -13.80 -4.15 13.63
CA GLU A 348 -12.57 -4.06 14.44
C GLU A 348 -12.48 -2.73 15.19
N THR A 349 -12.97 -1.63 14.61
CA THR A 349 -13.05 -0.34 15.33
C THR A 349 -14.00 -0.44 16.54
N GLU A 350 -15.19 -1.01 16.34
CA GLU A 350 -16.18 -1.20 17.42
C GLU A 350 -15.62 -2.08 18.55
N LYS A 351 -14.92 -3.16 18.17
CA LYS A 351 -14.21 -4.02 19.13
C LYS A 351 -13.16 -3.26 19.94
N LEU A 352 -12.30 -2.45 19.31
CA LEU A 352 -11.29 -1.67 20.02
C LEU A 352 -11.91 -0.62 20.95
N ILE A 353 -13.02 0.00 20.57
CA ILE A 353 -13.78 0.92 21.43
C ILE A 353 -14.32 0.17 22.64
N ARG A 354 -14.98 -0.98 22.45
CA ARG A 354 -15.53 -1.81 23.52
C ARG A 354 -14.45 -2.31 24.49
N GLU A 355 -13.26 -2.62 23.97
CA GLU A 355 -12.10 -3.04 24.76
C GLU A 355 -11.34 -1.87 25.41
N ASN A 356 -11.81 -0.62 25.28
CA ASN A 356 -11.16 0.59 25.79
C ASN A 356 -9.73 0.80 25.28
N LYS A 357 -9.46 0.36 24.04
CA LYS A 357 -8.18 0.48 23.34
C LYS A 357 -8.18 1.59 22.27
N ALA A 358 -9.26 2.35 22.17
CA ALA A 358 -9.33 3.51 21.28
C ALA A 358 -8.30 4.59 21.70
N PRO A 359 -7.64 5.26 20.73
CA PRO A 359 -6.75 6.38 21.03
C PRO A 359 -7.53 7.50 21.70
N LYS A 360 -7.02 7.98 22.84
CA LYS A 360 -7.68 9.01 23.67
C LYS A 360 -7.29 10.43 23.28
N SER A 361 -6.19 10.57 22.55
CA SER A 361 -5.72 11.82 21.95
C SER A 361 -5.09 11.56 20.58
N PHE A 362 -5.02 12.59 19.76
CA PHE A 362 -4.35 12.56 18.47
C PHE A 362 -2.86 12.23 18.65
N LYS A 363 -2.23 12.71 19.72
CA LYS A 363 -0.87 12.29 20.07
C LYS A 363 -0.77 10.77 20.25
N THR A 364 -1.70 10.13 20.95
CA THR A 364 -1.67 8.66 21.11
C THR A 364 -1.89 7.92 19.78
N LEU A 365 -2.62 8.52 18.84
CA LEU A 365 -2.76 8.00 17.47
C LEU A 365 -1.45 8.11 16.68
N LEU A 366 -0.74 9.25 16.77
CA LEU A 366 0.58 9.42 16.15
C LEU A 366 1.63 8.48 16.77
N ASP A 367 1.65 8.38 18.09
CA ASP A 367 2.58 7.53 18.84
C ASP A 367 2.34 6.03 18.59
N ALA A 368 1.14 5.64 18.15
CA ALA A 368 0.85 4.28 17.70
C ALA A 368 1.69 3.89 16.47
N LYS A 369 2.07 4.85 15.62
CA LYS A 369 2.85 4.60 14.39
C LYS A 369 2.22 3.50 13.54
N TYR A 370 2.91 2.37 13.33
CA TYR A 370 2.40 1.17 12.65
C TYR A 370 2.06 0.03 13.63
N LYS A 371 1.98 0.32 14.94
CA LYS A 371 1.64 -0.65 15.98
C LYS A 371 0.14 -0.78 16.12
N ASP A 372 -0.33 -2.03 16.12
CA ASP A 372 -1.74 -2.41 16.19
C ASP A 372 -2.56 -1.80 15.03
N ASN A 373 -3.67 -2.40 14.61
CA ASN A 373 -4.42 -1.92 13.43
C ASN A 373 -5.03 -0.50 13.59
N ILE A 374 -4.68 0.26 14.64
CA ILE A 374 -5.17 1.58 14.97
C ILE A 374 -5.08 2.58 13.81
N PRO A 375 -3.96 2.73 13.07
CA PRO A 375 -3.87 3.68 11.96
C PRO A 375 -4.85 3.36 10.83
N TYR A 376 -5.02 2.07 10.52
CA TYR A 376 -5.94 1.59 9.50
C TYR A 376 -7.41 1.80 9.88
N LEU A 377 -7.73 1.70 11.16
CA LEU A 377 -9.09 1.73 11.70
C LEU A 377 -9.52 3.15 12.08
N PHE A 378 -8.81 3.74 13.05
CA PHE A 378 -9.09 5.09 13.53
C PHE A 378 -8.69 6.15 12.50
N GLY A 379 -7.62 5.93 11.74
CA GLY A 379 -7.28 6.81 10.61
C GLY A 379 -8.35 6.82 9.53
N ALA A 380 -8.95 5.66 9.19
CA ALA A 380 -10.00 5.58 8.19
C ALA A 380 -11.27 6.34 8.59
N ILE A 381 -11.71 6.21 9.86
CA ILE A 381 -12.88 6.97 10.33
C ILE A 381 -12.56 8.47 10.44
N LEU A 382 -11.32 8.85 10.75
CA LEU A 382 -10.87 10.24 10.80
C LEU A 382 -10.89 10.87 9.41
N VAL A 383 -10.27 10.19 8.43
CA VAL A 383 -10.27 10.63 7.03
C VAL A 383 -11.68 10.71 6.48
N LYS A 384 -12.54 9.71 6.77
CA LYS A 384 -13.96 9.76 6.42
C LYS A 384 -14.64 10.99 7.00
N HIS A 385 -14.46 11.26 8.29
CA HIS A 385 -15.07 12.41 8.95
C HIS A 385 -14.58 13.73 8.35
N ILE A 386 -13.26 13.87 8.13
CA ILE A 386 -12.68 15.06 7.51
C ILE A 386 -13.29 15.27 6.11
N HIS A 387 -13.33 14.22 5.30
CA HIS A 387 -13.90 14.27 3.97
C HIS A 387 -15.39 14.65 3.99
N ASP A 388 -16.19 14.05 4.88
CA ASP A 388 -17.64 14.29 4.94
C ASP A 388 -18.03 15.65 5.54
N VAL A 389 -17.22 16.22 6.44
CA VAL A 389 -17.56 17.46 7.18
C VAL A 389 -16.85 18.68 6.62
N TYR A 390 -15.56 18.55 6.31
CA TYR A 390 -14.70 19.66 5.89
C TYR A 390 -14.47 19.66 4.37
N GLY A 391 -14.74 18.54 3.70
CA GLY A 391 -14.67 18.40 2.25
C GLY A 391 -13.35 17.83 1.76
N LYS A 392 -13.32 17.45 0.48
CA LYS A 392 -12.19 16.80 -0.17
C LYS A 392 -10.94 17.69 -0.29
N ASP A 393 -11.13 19.00 -0.39
CA ASP A 393 -10.02 19.97 -0.49
C ASP A 393 -9.21 20.02 0.81
N THR A 394 -9.82 19.71 1.97
CA THR A 394 -9.13 19.62 3.26
C THR A 394 -8.17 18.44 3.30
N ILE A 395 -8.53 17.28 2.72
CA ILE A 395 -7.63 16.12 2.63
C ILE A 395 -6.41 16.45 1.77
N THR A 396 -6.65 17.07 0.61
CA THR A 396 -5.58 17.49 -0.31
C THR A 396 -4.68 18.56 0.32
N SER A 397 -5.28 19.52 1.02
CA SER A 397 -4.53 20.58 1.72
C SER A 397 -3.71 20.02 2.89
N TYR A 398 -4.28 19.08 3.66
CA TYR A 398 -3.54 18.39 4.73
C TYR A 398 -2.28 17.75 4.17
N GLN A 399 -2.44 16.93 3.12
CA GLN A 399 -1.34 16.25 2.46
C GLN A 399 -0.27 17.24 1.96
N LYS A 400 -0.69 18.32 1.29
CA LYS A 400 0.23 19.35 0.81
C LYS A 400 1.07 19.97 1.93
N GLU A 401 0.45 20.28 3.06
CA GLU A 401 1.15 20.88 4.20
C GLU A 401 2.15 19.92 4.84
N THR A 402 1.76 18.66 5.04
CA THR A 402 2.67 17.64 5.61
C THR A 402 3.80 17.27 4.65
N CYS A 403 3.55 17.24 3.35
CA CYS A 403 4.57 17.08 2.29
C CYS A 403 5.66 18.16 2.33
N LEU A 404 5.29 19.38 2.75
CA LEU A 404 6.22 20.50 2.90
C LEU A 404 6.86 20.57 4.29
N GLY A 405 6.64 19.56 5.13
CA GLY A 405 7.28 19.39 6.43
C GLY A 405 6.49 20.00 7.60
N LEU A 406 5.22 20.36 7.43
CA LEU A 406 4.40 20.80 8.56
C LEU A 406 3.93 19.59 9.37
N GLU A 407 4.22 19.58 10.67
CA GLU A 407 3.81 18.52 11.59
C GLU A 407 2.29 18.27 11.58
N SER A 408 1.87 17.01 11.69
CA SER A 408 0.51 16.49 11.51
C SER A 408 -0.56 17.26 12.29
N THR A 409 -0.31 17.52 13.58
CA THR A 409 -1.24 18.25 14.46
C THR A 409 -1.47 19.67 13.96
N LEU A 410 -0.39 20.35 13.56
CA LEU A 410 -0.44 21.73 13.08
C LEU A 410 -1.05 21.81 11.69
N ALA A 411 -0.71 20.86 10.80
CA ALA A 411 -1.30 20.74 9.48
C ALA A 411 -2.82 20.55 9.58
N LEU A 412 -3.28 19.63 10.44
CA LEU A 412 -4.70 19.37 10.60
C LEU A 412 -5.44 20.60 11.18
N GLN A 413 -4.87 21.26 12.18
CA GLN A 413 -5.44 22.49 12.74
C GLN A 413 -5.48 23.62 11.72
N LYS A 414 -4.44 23.76 10.89
CA LYS A 414 -4.37 24.77 9.83
C LYS A 414 -5.46 24.59 8.78
N VAL A 415 -5.73 23.35 8.35
CA VAL A 415 -6.68 23.08 7.26
C VAL A 415 -8.13 22.95 7.69
N THR A 416 -8.39 22.69 8.98
CA THR A 416 -9.75 22.54 9.52
C THR A 416 -10.19 23.71 10.40
N GLY A 417 -9.24 24.49 10.95
CA GLY A 417 -9.50 25.48 12.00
C GLY A 417 -9.79 24.87 13.38
N VAL A 418 -9.73 23.55 13.53
CA VAL A 418 -10.11 22.82 14.75
C VAL A 418 -8.93 21.99 15.26
N SER A 419 -8.80 21.83 16.59
CA SER A 419 -7.74 21.01 17.17
C SER A 419 -7.87 19.53 16.75
N ALA A 420 -6.73 18.87 16.53
CA ALA A 420 -6.69 17.48 16.11
C ALA A 420 -7.39 16.51 17.09
N ASP A 421 -7.30 16.77 18.41
CA ASP A 421 -8.02 16.01 19.44
C ASP A 421 -9.54 16.14 19.32
N SER A 422 -10.04 17.32 18.95
CA SER A 422 -11.48 17.54 18.77
C SER A 422 -11.99 16.77 17.56
N ILE A 423 -11.24 16.78 16.45
CA ILE A 423 -11.56 16.03 15.24
C ILE A 423 -11.58 14.53 15.53
N LEU A 424 -10.61 14.00 16.30
CA LEU A 424 -10.60 12.60 16.72
C LEU A 424 -11.86 12.23 17.51
N LYS A 425 -12.21 13.04 18.51
CA LYS A 425 -13.40 12.83 19.34
C LYS A 425 -14.69 12.86 18.51
N GLU A 426 -14.82 13.83 17.62
CA GLU A 426 -15.99 13.99 16.74
C GLU A 426 -16.12 12.83 15.74
N SER A 427 -15.00 12.36 15.22
CA SER A 427 -14.96 11.21 14.30
C SER A 427 -15.42 9.93 14.99
N VAL A 428 -14.97 9.67 16.22
CA VAL A 428 -15.44 8.53 17.02
C VAL A 428 -16.93 8.65 17.32
N LYS A 429 -17.42 9.85 17.68
CA LYS A 429 -18.85 10.08 17.91
C LYS A 429 -19.70 9.81 16.67
N ARG A 430 -19.23 10.23 15.49
CA ARG A 430 -19.92 9.97 14.22
C ARG A 430 -19.90 8.49 13.86
N PHE A 431 -18.77 7.82 14.05
CA PHE A 431 -18.64 6.37 13.87
C PHE A 431 -19.69 5.59 14.68
N GLU A 432 -19.91 5.95 15.94
CA GLU A 432 -20.91 5.31 16.81
C GLU A 432 -22.34 5.39 16.23
N THR A 433 -22.64 6.39 15.41
CA THR A 433 -23.92 6.52 14.70
C THR A 433 -23.91 5.71 13.40
N ASP A 434 -22.87 5.87 12.58
CA ASP A 434 -22.76 5.25 11.26
C ASP A 434 -22.68 3.71 11.33
N LYS A 435 -22.15 3.15 12.42
CA LYS A 435 -21.90 1.70 12.52
C LYS A 435 -23.15 0.84 12.57
N ILE A 436 -24.28 1.39 13.02
CA ILE A 436 -25.49 0.61 13.33
C ILE A 436 -25.95 -0.18 12.10
N GLN A 437 -26.05 0.49 10.95
CA GLN A 437 -26.52 -0.16 9.72
C GLN A 437 -25.48 -1.15 9.18
N ILE A 438 -24.19 -0.79 9.17
CA ILE A 438 -23.12 -1.63 8.61
C ILE A 438 -22.95 -2.92 9.43
N LEU A 439 -23.04 -2.83 10.76
CA LEU A 439 -22.93 -4.00 11.64
C LEU A 439 -24.15 -4.93 11.51
N LYS A 440 -25.34 -4.37 11.27
CA LYS A 440 -26.55 -5.16 11.01
C LYS A 440 -26.39 -6.03 9.75
N ASP A 441 -25.83 -5.47 8.69
CA ASP A 441 -25.65 -6.17 7.40
C ASP A 441 -24.28 -6.88 7.29
N SER A 442 -23.50 -6.90 8.37
CA SER A 442 -22.09 -7.29 8.37
C SER A 442 -21.83 -8.65 7.73
N LYS A 443 -22.68 -9.64 8.01
CA LYS A 443 -22.50 -11.00 7.50
C LYS A 443 -22.76 -11.12 5.99
N SER A 444 -23.80 -10.46 5.50
CA SER A 444 -24.11 -10.45 4.07
C SER A 444 -23.01 -9.72 3.29
N LEU A 445 -22.59 -8.56 3.79
CA LEU A 445 -21.54 -7.74 3.19
C LEU A 445 -20.15 -8.40 3.25
N SER A 446 -19.80 -9.08 4.34
CA SER A 446 -18.51 -9.79 4.47
C SER A 446 -18.38 -10.99 3.55
N LEU A 447 -19.51 -11.60 3.18
CA LEU A 447 -19.58 -12.73 2.24
C LEU A 447 -19.93 -12.30 0.81
N SER A 448 -19.97 -10.99 0.53
CA SER A 448 -20.24 -10.48 -0.82
C SER A 448 -19.25 -11.07 -1.84
N GLY A 449 -19.78 -11.63 -2.93
CA GLY A 449 -19.00 -12.29 -3.99
C GLY A 449 -18.53 -13.72 -3.69
N TYR A 450 -18.84 -14.28 -2.51
CA TYR A 450 -18.56 -15.69 -2.22
C TYR A 450 -19.48 -16.61 -3.04
N THR A 451 -19.05 -17.85 -3.22
CA THR A 451 -19.86 -18.87 -3.90
C THR A 451 -21.14 -19.16 -3.13
N VAL A 452 -22.25 -19.26 -3.86
CA VAL A 452 -23.55 -19.69 -3.33
C VAL A 452 -23.62 -21.20 -3.37
N MET A 453 -23.73 -21.83 -2.21
CA MET A 453 -23.98 -23.27 -2.11
C MET A 453 -25.46 -23.53 -2.38
N ASN A 454 -25.73 -24.56 -3.19
CA ASN A 454 -27.10 -24.92 -3.54
C ASN A 454 -27.52 -26.21 -2.83
N PRO A 455 -28.77 -26.28 -2.34
CA PRO A 455 -29.34 -27.54 -1.88
C PRO A 455 -29.50 -28.51 -3.07
N GLN A 456 -29.44 -29.80 -2.79
CA GLN A 456 -29.72 -30.86 -3.77
C GLN A 456 -31.19 -30.84 -4.23
N PHE A 457 -32.09 -30.35 -3.38
CA PHE A 457 -33.53 -30.27 -3.60
C PHE A 457 -34.02 -28.81 -3.44
N PRO A 458 -33.87 -27.96 -4.47
CA PRO A 458 -34.12 -26.53 -4.35
C PRO A 458 -35.57 -26.17 -4.03
N ASN A 459 -36.55 -26.90 -4.57
CA ASN A 459 -37.96 -26.58 -4.38
C ASN A 459 -38.38 -26.76 -2.91
N GLU A 460 -37.94 -27.85 -2.31
CA GLU A 460 -38.18 -28.21 -0.91
C GLU A 460 -37.48 -27.21 0.02
N TYR A 461 -36.21 -26.90 -0.25
CA TYR A 461 -35.46 -25.90 0.51
C TYR A 461 -36.11 -24.51 0.42
N PHE A 462 -36.50 -24.05 -0.77
CA PHE A 462 -37.13 -22.75 -0.93
C PHE A 462 -38.52 -22.68 -0.31
N SER A 463 -39.29 -23.77 -0.37
CA SER A 463 -40.57 -23.85 0.33
C SER A 463 -40.37 -23.79 1.85
N PHE A 464 -39.30 -24.41 2.38
CA PHE A 464 -38.93 -24.28 3.79
C PHE A 464 -38.58 -22.83 4.14
N LEU A 465 -37.79 -22.12 3.32
CA LEU A 465 -37.45 -20.73 3.59
C LEU A 465 -38.67 -19.80 3.58
N GLU A 466 -39.68 -20.10 2.78
CA GLU A 466 -40.91 -19.29 2.70
C GLU A 466 -41.91 -19.59 3.82
N LYS A 467 -42.06 -20.86 4.21
CA LYS A 467 -43.14 -21.32 5.10
C LYS A 467 -42.67 -21.77 6.47
N GLY A 468 -41.38 -22.02 6.64
CA GLY A 468 -40.83 -22.70 7.81
C GLY A 468 -41.36 -24.13 7.94
N PHE A 469 -41.23 -24.69 9.15
CA PHE A 469 -41.91 -25.93 9.52
C PHE A 469 -43.21 -25.63 10.27
N THR A 470 -44.29 -26.28 9.86
CA THR A 470 -45.55 -26.29 10.61
C THR A 470 -45.54 -27.50 11.53
N LEU A 471 -45.07 -27.32 12.77
CA LEU A 471 -45.00 -28.38 13.79
C LEU A 471 -45.94 -28.07 14.94
N LYS A 472 -46.41 -29.12 15.61
CA LYS A 472 -47.30 -29.02 16.77
C LYS A 472 -46.51 -28.64 18.01
N GLU A 473 -47.12 -27.90 18.95
CA GLU A 473 -46.42 -27.39 20.15
C GLU A 473 -46.03 -28.48 21.15
N SER A 474 -46.72 -29.62 21.14
CA SER A 474 -46.37 -30.78 21.95
C SER A 474 -45.98 -31.96 21.06
N ALA A 475 -44.89 -32.63 21.43
CA ALA A 475 -44.46 -33.86 20.78
C ALA A 475 -45.53 -34.97 20.87
N LYS A 476 -46.36 -34.96 21.92
CA LYS A 476 -47.44 -35.94 22.13
C LYS A 476 -48.53 -35.86 21.06
N GLU A 477 -48.64 -34.74 20.34
CA GLU A 477 -49.66 -34.56 19.30
C GLU A 477 -49.25 -35.08 17.92
N ILE A 478 -47.97 -35.38 17.70
CA ILE A 478 -47.46 -35.92 16.43
C ILE A 478 -47.66 -37.43 16.44
N LYS A 479 -48.59 -37.92 15.61
CA LYS A 479 -49.06 -39.32 15.69
C LYS A 479 -48.42 -40.23 14.65
N SER A 480 -47.85 -39.67 13.59
CA SER A 480 -47.31 -40.44 12.48
C SER A 480 -45.94 -39.94 12.01
N TYR A 481 -45.16 -40.85 11.44
CA TYR A 481 -43.83 -40.56 10.89
C TYR A 481 -43.85 -39.46 9.82
N ASP A 482 -44.87 -39.45 8.97
CA ASP A 482 -44.98 -38.55 7.82
C ASP A 482 -45.45 -37.13 8.23
N GLU A 483 -45.88 -36.92 9.49
CA GLU A 483 -46.09 -35.57 10.05
C GLU A 483 -44.77 -34.83 10.30
N LEU A 484 -43.65 -35.56 10.41
CA LEU A 484 -42.33 -34.96 10.51
C LEU A 484 -41.71 -34.75 9.12
N PRO A 485 -41.20 -33.56 8.79
CA PRO A 485 -40.57 -33.29 7.50
C PRO A 485 -39.31 -34.16 7.31
N SER A 486 -38.93 -34.40 6.06
CA SER A 486 -37.62 -35.01 5.76
C SER A 486 -36.57 -33.91 5.61
N LEU A 487 -35.68 -33.82 6.58
CA LEU A 487 -34.51 -32.96 6.58
C LEU A 487 -33.55 -33.33 5.44
N TYR A 488 -33.41 -34.61 5.08
CA TYR A 488 -32.57 -35.03 3.94
C TYR A 488 -33.08 -34.48 2.60
N LYS A 489 -34.40 -34.35 2.43
CA LYS A 489 -35.00 -33.73 1.24
C LYS A 489 -34.92 -32.19 1.23
N ILE A 490 -34.41 -31.57 2.30
CA ILE A 490 -34.36 -30.12 2.42
C ILE A 490 -32.91 -29.63 2.46
N PHE A 491 -32.11 -30.19 3.37
CA PHE A 491 -30.81 -29.61 3.75
C PHE A 491 -29.60 -30.29 3.12
N VAL A 492 -29.76 -31.38 2.38
CA VAL A 492 -28.61 -32.00 1.70
C VAL A 492 -28.12 -31.08 0.58
N ALA A 493 -26.80 -30.89 0.50
CA ALA A 493 -26.10 -30.05 -0.48
C ALA A 493 -25.00 -30.85 -1.18
N ASN A 494 -24.67 -30.49 -2.43
CA ASN A 494 -23.51 -31.06 -3.10
C ASN A 494 -22.24 -30.29 -2.68
N VAL A 495 -21.44 -30.89 -1.80
CA VAL A 495 -20.20 -30.31 -1.26
C VAL A 495 -18.93 -31.00 -1.80
N ASN A 496 -19.08 -31.97 -2.69
CA ASN A 496 -17.98 -32.86 -3.10
C ASN A 496 -16.80 -32.11 -3.73
N ASP A 497 -17.07 -31.04 -4.48
CA ASP A 497 -16.03 -30.24 -5.13
C ASP A 497 -15.11 -29.52 -4.13
N TYR A 498 -15.60 -29.26 -2.92
CA TYR A 498 -14.94 -28.45 -1.89
C TYR A 498 -14.43 -29.28 -0.70
N THR A 499 -15.02 -30.45 -0.46
CA THR A 499 -14.73 -31.29 0.71
C THR A 499 -13.26 -31.71 0.76
N GLY A 500 -12.64 -31.60 1.94
CA GLY A 500 -11.20 -31.85 2.12
C GLY A 500 -10.28 -30.75 1.60
N LYS A 501 -10.77 -29.87 0.71
CA LYS A 501 -9.98 -28.80 0.07
C LYS A 501 -10.26 -27.41 0.67
N ARG A 502 -11.50 -27.13 1.08
CA ARG A 502 -11.91 -25.85 1.67
C ARG A 502 -12.67 -26.06 2.97
N GLU A 503 -12.35 -25.21 3.94
CA GLU A 503 -13.18 -24.98 5.12
C GLU A 503 -13.54 -23.49 5.16
N GLY A 504 -14.76 -23.18 5.61
CA GLY A 504 -15.19 -21.80 5.83
C GLY A 504 -16.62 -21.50 5.36
N ASP A 505 -16.95 -20.21 5.41
CA ASP A 505 -18.25 -19.69 5.01
C ASP A 505 -18.44 -19.64 3.49
N PHE A 506 -19.69 -19.79 3.09
CA PHE A 506 -20.27 -19.65 1.77
C PHE A 506 -21.62 -18.92 1.90
N LEU A 507 -22.11 -18.39 0.79
CA LEU A 507 -23.48 -17.88 0.73
C LEU A 507 -24.48 -19.04 0.59
N GLY A 508 -25.67 -18.85 1.14
CA GLY A 508 -26.83 -19.69 0.86
C GLY A 508 -27.89 -18.93 0.04
N PRO A 509 -28.86 -19.62 -0.56
CA PRO A 509 -29.93 -18.99 -1.33
C PRO A 509 -30.84 -18.13 -0.45
N LYS A 510 -31.47 -17.10 -1.05
CA LYS A 510 -32.48 -16.23 -0.40
C LYS A 510 -32.04 -15.66 0.96
N GLY A 511 -30.76 -15.28 1.10
CA GLY A 511 -30.24 -14.61 2.30
C GLY A 511 -29.82 -15.54 3.44
N THR A 512 -29.77 -16.85 3.20
CA THR A 512 -29.19 -17.80 4.15
C THR A 512 -27.68 -17.90 4.00
N TYR A 513 -27.05 -18.66 4.89
CA TYR A 513 -25.62 -18.86 4.92
C TYR A 513 -25.27 -20.34 5.04
N PHE A 514 -24.04 -20.66 4.66
CA PHE A 514 -23.54 -22.02 4.66
C PHE A 514 -22.11 -22.06 5.19
N PHE A 515 -21.81 -23.00 6.07
CA PHE A 515 -20.44 -23.24 6.54
C PHE A 515 -20.05 -24.69 6.23
N LEU A 516 -18.89 -24.89 5.59
CA LEU A 516 -18.32 -26.21 5.31
C LEU A 516 -17.12 -26.44 6.23
N TRP A 517 -17.12 -27.56 6.95
CA TRP A 517 -15.93 -28.04 7.66
C TRP A 517 -15.06 -28.89 6.73
N LYS A 518 -13.74 -28.91 6.97
CA LYS A 518 -12.77 -29.64 6.16
C LYS A 518 -13.10 -31.13 6.00
N LYS A 519 -13.71 -31.73 7.03
CA LYS A 519 -14.14 -33.14 7.05
C LYS A 519 -15.41 -33.45 6.23
N GLY A 520 -16.06 -32.44 5.64
CA GLY A 520 -17.25 -32.61 4.80
C GLY A 520 -18.59 -32.44 5.53
N ASN A 521 -18.58 -32.29 6.87
CA ASN A 521 -19.77 -31.81 7.58
C ASN A 521 -20.06 -30.37 7.15
N TYR A 522 -21.33 -29.96 7.19
CA TYR A 522 -21.70 -28.58 6.88
C TYR A 522 -22.94 -28.13 7.62
N ARG A 523 -23.15 -26.82 7.65
CA ARG A 523 -24.28 -26.20 8.32
C ARG A 523 -24.94 -25.17 7.41
N TRP A 524 -26.25 -25.31 7.23
CA TRP A 524 -27.11 -24.23 6.77
C TRP A 524 -27.59 -23.42 7.96
N PHE A 525 -27.69 -22.11 7.82
CA PHE A 525 -28.25 -21.30 8.90
C PHE A 525 -28.79 -19.96 8.37
N GLY A 526 -29.75 -19.41 9.11
CA GLY A 526 -30.39 -18.12 8.84
C GLY A 526 -30.90 -17.52 10.13
N ASP A 527 -31.79 -16.52 10.02
CA ASP A 527 -32.34 -15.87 11.20
C ASP A 527 -33.19 -16.85 12.02
N GLY A 528 -32.73 -17.14 13.24
CA GLY A 528 -33.44 -17.99 14.19
C GLY A 528 -33.40 -19.50 13.93
N TRP A 529 -32.56 -19.99 13.00
CA TRP A 529 -32.44 -21.44 12.76
C TRP A 529 -31.06 -21.87 12.23
N GLU A 530 -30.71 -23.13 12.50
CA GLU A 530 -29.58 -23.82 11.88
C GLU A 530 -29.87 -25.29 11.59
N ALA A 531 -29.31 -25.83 10.52
CA ALA A 531 -29.35 -27.24 10.16
C ALA A 531 -27.93 -27.75 9.99
N ASN A 532 -27.47 -28.58 10.93
CA ASN A 532 -26.18 -29.24 10.88
C ASN A 532 -26.32 -30.59 10.17
N VAL A 533 -25.59 -30.77 9.07
CA VAL A 533 -25.60 -31.98 8.27
C VAL A 533 -24.30 -32.74 8.49
N PHE A 534 -24.43 -33.98 8.95
CA PHE A 534 -23.35 -34.95 9.11
C PHE A 534 -23.56 -36.04 8.04
N PRO A 535 -22.95 -35.91 6.84
CA PRO A 535 -23.13 -36.87 5.76
C PRO A 535 -22.84 -38.30 6.22
N GLY A 536 -23.71 -39.25 5.85
CA GLY A 536 -23.58 -40.65 6.27
C GLY A 536 -23.94 -40.91 7.74
N ASN A 537 -24.63 -39.98 8.42
CA ASN A 537 -25.02 -40.16 9.82
C ASN A 537 -26.39 -39.55 10.14
N GLN A 538 -26.47 -38.22 10.24
CA GLN A 538 -27.69 -37.54 10.66
C GLN A 538 -27.73 -36.07 10.22
N ILE A 539 -28.93 -35.49 10.22
CA ILE A 539 -29.17 -34.06 10.12
C ILE A 539 -29.86 -33.59 11.40
N VAL A 540 -29.33 -32.52 12.00
CA VAL A 540 -29.88 -31.88 13.21
C VAL A 540 -30.31 -30.47 12.86
N PHE A 541 -31.62 -30.24 12.83
CA PHE A 541 -32.22 -28.92 12.68
C PHE A 541 -32.61 -28.35 14.03
N ARG A 542 -32.23 -27.09 14.29
CA ARG A 542 -32.61 -26.32 15.47
C ARG A 542 -33.33 -25.05 15.02
N GLY A 543 -34.58 -24.91 15.42
CA GLY A 543 -35.31 -23.64 15.37
C GLY A 543 -35.19 -22.89 16.70
N SER A 544 -35.86 -21.75 16.83
CA SER A 544 -35.82 -20.90 18.03
C SER A 544 -36.13 -21.63 19.34
N ASN A 545 -36.99 -22.65 19.31
CA ASN A 545 -37.45 -23.37 20.49
C ASN A 545 -37.74 -24.86 20.24
N PHE A 546 -37.32 -25.43 19.11
CA PHE A 546 -37.55 -26.86 18.83
C PHE A 546 -36.37 -27.47 18.08
N THR A 547 -36.25 -28.80 18.15
CA THR A 547 -35.23 -29.57 17.43
C THR A 547 -35.86 -30.68 16.63
N LEU A 548 -35.39 -30.86 15.40
CA LEU A 548 -35.66 -32.05 14.58
C LEU A 548 -34.35 -32.78 14.32
N VAL A 549 -34.37 -34.11 14.38
CA VAL A 549 -33.25 -34.96 14.00
C VAL A 549 -33.74 -36.02 13.03
N GLU A 550 -33.05 -36.20 11.92
CA GLU A 550 -33.26 -37.31 10.99
C GLU A 550 -31.94 -38.05 10.80
N TRP A 551 -31.91 -39.35 11.06
CA TRP A 551 -30.75 -40.20 10.85
C TRP A 551 -30.80 -40.82 9.45
N GLU A 552 -29.65 -41.20 8.92
CA GLU A 552 -29.53 -41.81 7.58
C GLU A 552 -30.36 -43.09 7.43
N ASN A 553 -30.51 -43.86 8.51
CA ASN A 553 -31.36 -45.06 8.52
C ASN A 553 -32.87 -44.76 8.50
N GLY A 554 -33.27 -43.49 8.38
CA GLY A 554 -34.65 -43.04 8.31
C GLY A 554 -35.31 -42.78 9.66
N LYS A 555 -34.63 -43.00 10.80
CA LYS A 555 -35.17 -42.62 12.12
C LYS A 555 -35.40 -41.11 12.18
N LYS A 556 -36.49 -40.67 12.81
CA LYS A 556 -36.80 -39.26 13.06
C LYS A 556 -37.04 -38.97 14.54
N GLN A 557 -36.67 -37.79 14.99
CA GLN A 557 -36.99 -37.27 16.32
C GLN A 557 -37.45 -35.83 16.22
N TYR A 558 -38.44 -35.47 17.03
CA TYR A 558 -38.83 -34.11 17.31
C TYR A 558 -38.77 -33.84 18.81
N VAL A 559 -38.14 -32.74 19.19
CA VAL A 559 -38.12 -32.20 20.56
C VAL A 559 -38.89 -30.89 20.54
N ALA A 560 -39.99 -30.86 21.28
CA ALA A 560 -40.91 -29.75 21.35
C ALA A 560 -40.42 -28.62 22.28
N PRO A 561 -41.00 -27.41 22.19
CA PRO A 561 -40.63 -26.28 23.06
C PRO A 561 -40.79 -26.54 24.55
N ASN A 562 -41.71 -27.42 24.93
CA ASN A 562 -41.96 -27.79 26.32
C ASN A 562 -40.98 -28.86 26.85
N GLY A 563 -40.05 -29.36 26.01
CA GLY A 563 -39.07 -30.39 26.37
C GLY A 563 -39.50 -31.82 26.00
N ASP A 564 -40.79 -32.06 25.77
CA ASP A 564 -41.29 -33.38 25.35
C ASP A 564 -40.63 -33.79 24.04
N SER A 565 -40.41 -35.10 23.86
CA SER A 565 -39.90 -35.60 22.59
C SER A 565 -40.67 -36.80 22.06
N VAL A 566 -40.70 -36.90 20.73
CA VAL A 566 -41.22 -38.07 20.01
C VAL A 566 -40.14 -38.58 19.07
N VAL A 567 -39.93 -39.89 19.10
CA VAL A 567 -38.97 -40.60 18.27
C VAL A 567 -39.74 -41.63 17.44
N PHE A 568 -39.51 -41.60 16.13
CA PHE A 568 -39.96 -42.64 15.21
C PHE A 568 -38.74 -43.42 14.71
N PRO A 569 -38.44 -44.60 15.27
CA PRO A 569 -37.36 -45.46 14.79
C PRO A 569 -37.51 -45.85 13.31
N ASN A 570 -38.75 -46.00 12.85
CA ASN A 570 -39.14 -46.25 11.47
C ASN A 570 -40.60 -45.77 11.26
N ARG A 571 -41.19 -46.02 10.08
CA ARG A 571 -42.57 -45.61 9.78
C ARG A 571 -43.66 -46.24 10.64
N GLU A 572 -43.39 -47.40 11.24
CA GLU A 572 -44.39 -48.24 11.93
C GLU A 572 -44.34 -48.10 13.45
N SER A 573 -43.29 -47.48 14.00
CA SER A 573 -43.05 -47.40 15.45
C SER A 573 -42.89 -45.97 15.93
N VAL A 574 -43.40 -45.70 17.13
CA VAL A 574 -43.34 -44.40 17.80
C VAL A 574 -43.01 -44.58 19.29
N GLN A 575 -42.18 -43.70 19.82
CA GLN A 575 -41.78 -43.64 21.22
C GLN A 575 -41.89 -42.18 21.69
N TYR A 576 -42.51 -41.96 22.84
CA TYR A 576 -42.62 -40.64 23.46
C TYR A 576 -41.77 -40.59 24.72
N SER A 577 -41.14 -39.45 24.99
CA SER A 577 -40.49 -39.15 26.26
C SER A 577 -41.03 -37.85 26.85
N GLU A 578 -41.08 -37.79 28.18
CA GLU A 578 -41.31 -36.56 28.94
C GLU A 578 -40.01 -35.79 29.16
#